data_AF-A0A8J3JV84-F1
#
_entry.id   AF-A0A8J3JV84-F1
#
_cell.length_a   1.000
_cell.length_b   1.000
_cell.length_c   1.000
_cell.angle_alpha   90.00
_cell.angle_beta   90.00
_cell.angle_gamma   90.00
#
_symmetry.space_group_name_H-M   'P 1'
#
loop_
_entity.id
_entity.type
_entity.pdbx_description
1 polymer ?
#
loop_
_entity_poly.entity_id
_entity_poly.type
_entity_poly.pdbx_seq_one_letter_code
_entity_poly.pdbx_strand_id
1 'polypeptide(L)'
;MLVSLIAVLSVVPALLVATAPASSAPPAGGTLVAKIYATREGLVGWKTANGHTIKKRDWFAALPSWRALNDRGEGDRSVRVCHEGNDRCVFLPVWDVGPWNTKDDYWAEDRHMWDELPRGKPQAQAAYQDDHNDGEDEFGREVRNPAGIDIADGAFWDGLGLTDNAWVHVTYLWTGAGDRGEVDTDGEWLRVRSAPRVKASLRGGAGDYARLPIRCQVRGDKVEGTVRTTDLWNRVGDGIYVSHAYVRLLDGAKPRKC
;
A
#
# COMPACT_ATOMS: atom_id res chain seq x y z
N MET A 1 76.44 17.39 13.41
CA MET A 1 75.17 17.89 12.83
C MET A 1 74.14 16.78 13.00
N LEU A 2 73.19 16.97 13.92
CA LEU A 2 72.17 15.98 14.28
C LEU A 2 71.01 16.10 13.28
N VAL A 3 70.74 15.06 12.48
CA VAL A 3 69.60 15.06 11.55
C VAL A 3 68.42 14.44 12.28
N SER A 4 67.44 15.27 12.59
CA SER A 4 66.18 14.91 13.24
C SER A 4 65.24 14.25 12.23
N LEU A 5 64.86 12.98 12.47
CA LEU A 5 63.90 12.25 11.63
C LEU A 5 62.49 12.52 12.17
N ILE A 6 61.71 13.35 11.47
CA ILE A 6 60.28 13.54 11.75
C ILE A 6 59.51 12.39 11.11
N ALA A 7 58.95 11.50 11.92
CA ALA A 7 57.99 10.49 11.47
C ALA A 7 56.64 11.16 11.22
N VAL A 8 56.21 11.23 9.96
CA VAL A 8 54.87 11.69 9.58
C VAL A 8 53.90 10.53 9.79
N LEU A 9 53.07 10.63 10.84
CA LEU A 9 52.01 9.66 11.12
C LEU A 9 50.81 9.96 10.20
N SER A 10 50.62 9.17 9.15
CA SER A 10 49.46 9.26 8.27
C SER A 10 48.23 8.68 8.96
N VAL A 11 47.33 9.54 9.44
CA VAL A 11 46.02 9.13 9.94
C VAL A 11 45.10 8.89 8.74
N VAL A 12 44.82 7.63 8.44
CA VAL A 12 43.82 7.25 7.43
C VAL A 12 42.42 7.42 8.07
N PRO A 13 41.50 8.21 7.49
CA PRO A 13 40.14 8.31 8.00
C PRO A 13 39.44 6.98 7.72
N ALA A 14 38.96 6.32 8.78
CA ALA A 14 38.04 5.19 8.63
C ALA A 14 36.71 5.73 8.09
N LEU A 15 36.43 5.48 6.82
CA LEU A 15 35.08 5.69 6.27
C LEU A 15 34.12 4.76 7.03
N LEU A 16 33.19 5.35 7.79
CA LEU A 16 31.98 4.64 8.18
C LEU A 16 31.19 4.35 6.91
N VAL A 17 31.22 3.09 6.46
CA VAL A 17 30.29 2.58 5.48
C VAL A 17 28.93 2.54 6.16
N ALA A 18 28.08 3.53 5.89
CA ALA A 18 26.68 3.47 6.24
C ALA A 18 26.07 2.28 5.48
N THR A 19 25.72 1.20 6.19
CA THR A 19 24.90 0.14 5.62
C THR A 19 23.56 0.73 5.27
N ALA A 20 23.29 0.90 3.97
CA ALA A 20 21.96 1.24 3.49
C ALA A 20 20.94 0.26 4.10
N PRO A 21 19.76 0.71 4.55
CA PRO A 21 18.71 -0.20 4.96
C PRO A 21 18.42 -1.13 3.78
N ALA A 22 18.23 -2.42 4.07
CA ALA A 22 17.92 -3.42 3.07
C ALA A 22 16.74 -2.93 2.22
N SER A 23 17.03 -2.60 0.97
CA SER A 23 16.01 -2.34 -0.05
C SER A 23 15.06 -3.53 -0.03
N SER A 24 13.78 -3.28 0.22
CA SER A 24 12.73 -4.25 0.05
C SER A 24 12.66 -4.61 -1.44
N ALA A 25 13.49 -5.54 -1.87
CA ALA A 25 13.39 -6.11 -3.21
C ALA A 25 11.93 -6.59 -3.40
N PRO A 26 11.21 -6.12 -4.44
CA PRO A 26 9.87 -6.60 -4.69
C PRO A 26 9.92 -8.13 -4.88
N PRO A 27 8.95 -8.89 -4.35
CA PRO A 27 8.94 -10.33 -4.51
C PRO A 27 9.00 -10.67 -6.01
N ALA A 28 9.89 -11.59 -6.37
CA ALA A 28 10.05 -12.02 -7.75
C ALA A 28 8.72 -12.60 -8.26
N GLY A 29 8.13 -11.96 -9.28
CA GLY A 29 6.90 -12.39 -9.93
C GLY A 29 5.88 -11.27 -10.13
N GLY A 30 6.00 -10.51 -11.21
CA GLY A 30 4.92 -9.77 -11.91
C GLY A 30 4.12 -8.69 -11.16
N THR A 31 4.22 -8.62 -9.83
CA THR A 31 3.42 -7.70 -9.02
C THR A 31 4.03 -6.31 -9.11
N LEU A 32 3.27 -5.35 -9.65
CA LEU A 32 3.73 -3.98 -9.77
C LEU A 32 3.78 -3.32 -8.39
N VAL A 33 4.92 -2.66 -8.12
CA VAL A 33 5.11 -1.72 -7.02
C VAL A 33 5.52 -0.37 -7.62
N ALA A 34 4.88 0.71 -7.21
CA ALA A 34 5.21 2.06 -7.64
C ALA A 34 5.34 3.01 -6.44
N LYS A 35 6.17 4.04 -6.58
CA LYS A 35 6.27 5.14 -5.61
C LYS A 35 5.27 6.21 -6.04
N ILE A 36 4.24 6.43 -5.22
CA ILE A 36 3.09 7.27 -5.56
C ILE A 36 2.92 8.34 -4.48
N TYR A 37 2.56 9.56 -4.89
CA TYR A 37 2.17 10.60 -3.96
C TYR A 37 0.73 10.35 -3.50
N ALA A 38 0.54 10.13 -2.21
CA ALA A 38 -0.75 9.87 -1.61
C ALA A 38 -1.33 11.12 -0.94
N THR A 39 -2.60 11.35 -1.19
CA THR A 39 -3.41 12.39 -0.56
C THR A 39 -4.49 11.78 0.32
N ARG A 40 -5.00 12.58 1.25
CA ARG A 40 -6.15 12.19 2.07
C ARG A 40 -7.43 12.39 1.26
N GLU A 41 -8.29 11.37 1.24
CA GLU A 41 -9.63 11.43 0.63
C GLU A 41 -10.48 12.58 1.21
N GLY A 42 -10.72 12.60 2.52
CA GLY A 42 -11.34 13.74 3.19
C GLY A 42 -12.82 14.01 2.84
N LEU A 43 -13.49 13.13 2.10
CA LEU A 43 -14.87 13.32 1.62
C LEU A 43 -15.94 12.64 2.50
N VAL A 44 -15.77 12.62 3.83
CA VAL A 44 -16.75 12.02 4.76
C VAL A 44 -18.16 12.56 4.50
N GLY A 45 -19.13 11.65 4.38
CA GLY A 45 -20.54 11.93 4.06
C GLY A 45 -20.89 11.86 2.58
N TRP A 46 -19.91 11.92 1.68
CA TRP A 46 -20.12 11.76 0.24
C TRP A 46 -20.19 10.29 -0.16
N LYS A 47 -20.62 10.03 -1.40
CA LYS A 47 -20.63 8.70 -2.00
C LYS A 47 -19.37 8.53 -2.84
N THR A 48 -18.67 7.43 -2.61
CA THR A 48 -17.65 6.91 -3.54
C THR A 48 -18.29 6.46 -4.85
N ALA A 49 -17.49 6.28 -5.91
CA ALA A 49 -17.94 5.81 -7.21
C ALA A 49 -18.65 4.44 -7.16
N ASN A 50 -18.32 3.54 -6.23
CA ASN A 50 -19.04 2.27 -6.07
C ASN A 50 -20.33 2.37 -5.20
N GLY A 51 -20.68 3.59 -4.78
CA GLY A 51 -21.92 3.88 -4.05
C GLY A 51 -21.83 3.72 -2.53
N HIS A 52 -20.66 3.39 -1.96
CA HIS A 52 -20.41 3.44 -0.52
C HIS A 52 -20.47 4.88 -0.01
N THR A 53 -21.18 5.11 1.11
CA THR A 53 -21.21 6.42 1.77
C THR A 53 -20.03 6.49 2.74
N ILE A 54 -19.11 7.41 2.50
CA ILE A 54 -17.87 7.55 3.25
C ILE A 54 -18.19 7.86 4.71
N LYS A 55 -17.79 6.95 5.60
CA LYS A 55 -17.88 7.10 7.05
C LYS A 55 -16.59 7.72 7.59
N LYS A 56 -16.70 8.23 8.82
CA LYS A 56 -15.54 8.73 9.56
C LYS A 56 -14.55 7.59 9.83
N ARG A 57 -13.26 7.82 9.59
CA ARG A 57 -12.18 6.84 9.75
C ARG A 57 -12.32 5.59 8.86
N ASP A 58 -12.84 5.75 7.64
CA ASP A 58 -12.93 4.66 6.67
C ASP A 58 -11.58 4.12 6.17
N TRP A 59 -11.62 2.94 5.54
CA TRP A 59 -10.47 2.18 5.08
C TRP A 59 -10.65 1.68 3.63
N PHE A 60 -10.49 2.59 2.68
CA PHE A 60 -10.44 2.29 1.24
C PHE A 60 -9.45 3.21 0.53
N ALA A 61 -9.19 2.95 -0.75
CA ALA A 61 -8.43 3.82 -1.63
C ALA A 61 -9.28 4.29 -2.84
N ALA A 62 -8.92 5.45 -3.39
CA ALA A 62 -9.32 5.86 -4.73
C ALA A 62 -8.13 5.71 -5.69
N LEU A 63 -8.37 5.21 -6.90
CA LEU A 63 -7.37 5.19 -7.97
C LEU A 63 -7.91 5.86 -9.23
N PRO A 64 -7.08 6.52 -10.04
CA PRO A 64 -7.53 7.40 -11.11
C PRO A 64 -7.98 6.66 -12.37
N SER A 65 -8.62 5.50 -12.23
CA SER A 65 -9.23 4.76 -13.32
C SER A 65 -10.42 3.90 -12.89
N TRP A 66 -11.51 3.97 -13.65
CA TRP A 66 -12.66 3.06 -13.51
C TRP A 66 -12.28 1.58 -13.58
N ARG A 67 -11.14 1.22 -14.21
CA ARG A 67 -10.67 -0.17 -14.33
C ARG A 67 -10.21 -0.79 -13.00
N ALA A 68 -9.96 0.03 -11.98
CA ALA A 68 -9.64 -0.44 -10.63
C ALA A 68 -10.83 -0.38 -9.66
N LEU A 69 -11.99 0.14 -10.08
CA LEU A 69 -13.15 0.24 -9.20
C LEU A 69 -13.71 -1.15 -8.88
N ASN A 70 -13.89 -1.46 -7.60
CA ASN A 70 -14.64 -2.64 -7.19
C ASN A 70 -16.12 -2.34 -7.10
N ASP A 71 -16.95 -3.34 -7.42
CA ASP A 71 -18.35 -3.35 -7.03
C ASP A 71 -18.50 -3.27 -5.50
N ARG A 72 -19.70 -2.88 -5.05
CA ARG A 72 -19.98 -2.74 -3.62
C ARG A 72 -19.88 -4.10 -2.92
N GLY A 73 -19.03 -4.19 -1.90
CA GLY A 73 -18.81 -5.42 -1.14
C GLY A 73 -17.79 -6.36 -1.79
N GLU A 74 -17.04 -5.89 -2.78
CA GLU A 74 -15.96 -6.63 -3.44
C GLU A 74 -14.60 -6.00 -3.17
N GLY A 75 -13.55 -6.79 -3.40
CA GLY A 75 -12.16 -6.41 -3.10
C GLY A 75 -11.12 -6.92 -4.09
N ASP A 76 -11.53 -7.40 -5.27
CA ASP A 76 -10.64 -7.87 -6.35
C ASP A 76 -9.48 -6.93 -6.63
N ARG A 77 -9.78 -5.63 -6.67
CA ARG A 77 -8.81 -4.56 -6.82
C ARG A 77 -8.45 -4.03 -5.43
N SER A 78 -7.46 -4.68 -4.82
CA SER A 78 -6.88 -4.25 -3.56
C SER A 78 -5.43 -3.80 -3.73
N VAL A 79 -5.05 -2.75 -3.00
CA VAL A 79 -3.67 -2.25 -2.93
C VAL A 79 -3.07 -2.52 -1.56
N ARG A 80 -1.76 -2.75 -1.51
CA ARG A 80 -0.96 -2.60 -0.28
C ARG A 80 -0.22 -1.28 -0.37
N VAL A 81 -0.44 -0.39 0.59
CA VAL A 81 0.25 0.90 0.68
C VAL A 81 1.18 0.86 1.88
N CYS A 82 2.46 1.16 1.68
CA CYS A 82 3.45 1.26 2.75
C CYS A 82 4.01 2.68 2.81
N HIS A 83 4.07 3.23 4.01
CA HIS A 83 4.68 4.53 4.27
C HIS A 83 6.20 4.46 4.03
N GLU A 84 6.81 5.45 3.36
CA GLU A 84 8.25 5.42 3.05
C GLU A 84 9.13 5.59 4.31
N GLY A 85 8.76 6.52 5.20
CA GLY A 85 9.49 6.80 6.44
C GLY A 85 9.16 5.95 7.67
N ASN A 86 8.34 4.90 7.58
CA ASN A 86 8.04 4.02 8.73
C ASN A 86 7.72 2.58 8.28
N ASP A 87 7.53 1.66 9.22
CA ASP A 87 7.28 0.24 8.93
C ASP A 87 5.79 -0.14 8.91
N ARG A 88 4.91 0.84 8.68
CA ARG A 88 3.46 0.64 8.62
C ARG A 88 3.00 0.49 7.18
N CYS A 89 2.13 -0.50 6.98
CA CYS A 89 1.44 -0.72 5.73
C CYS A 89 -0.05 -0.94 5.95
N VAL A 90 -0.84 -0.51 4.98
CA VAL A 90 -2.28 -0.78 4.93
C VAL A 90 -2.64 -1.60 3.69
N PHE A 91 -3.75 -2.33 3.77
CA PHE A 91 -4.35 -3.02 2.65
C PHE A 91 -5.76 -2.48 2.44
N LEU A 92 -6.05 -2.00 1.23
CA LEU A 92 -7.27 -1.24 0.97
C LEU A 92 -7.94 -1.75 -0.30
N PRO A 93 -9.24 -2.05 -0.27
CA PRO A 93 -10.01 -2.17 -1.50
C PRO A 93 -10.14 -0.80 -2.16
N VAL A 94 -10.24 -0.79 -3.48
CA VAL A 94 -10.45 0.44 -4.27
C VAL A 94 -11.94 0.66 -4.44
N TRP A 95 -12.47 1.72 -3.84
CA TRP A 95 -13.92 2.02 -3.83
C TRP A 95 -14.28 3.29 -4.58
N ASP A 96 -13.30 4.12 -4.93
CA ASP A 96 -13.54 5.38 -5.62
C ASP A 96 -12.61 5.58 -6.82
N VAL A 97 -12.95 6.56 -7.67
CA VAL A 97 -12.21 6.91 -8.89
C VAL A 97 -11.68 8.34 -8.77
N GLY A 98 -10.36 8.46 -8.90
CA GLY A 98 -9.59 9.68 -8.67
C GLY A 98 -8.25 9.34 -8.01
N PRO A 99 -7.32 10.29 -7.84
CA PRO A 99 -7.43 11.74 -8.02
C PRO A 99 -7.17 12.22 -9.47
N TRP A 100 -7.66 13.42 -9.79
CA TRP A 100 -7.46 14.17 -11.05
C TRP A 100 -8.06 13.54 -12.32
N ASN A 101 -7.76 12.28 -12.57
CA ASN A 101 -8.15 11.54 -13.77
C ASN A 101 -9.09 10.37 -13.44
N THR A 102 -9.73 9.83 -14.47
CA THR A 102 -10.63 8.67 -14.41
C THR A 102 -10.30 7.60 -15.44
N LYS A 103 -9.30 7.83 -16.30
CA LYS A 103 -8.79 6.85 -17.27
C LYS A 103 -7.28 6.60 -17.14
N ASP A 104 -6.68 7.02 -16.04
CA ASP A 104 -5.26 6.86 -15.76
C ASP A 104 -4.97 5.59 -14.94
N ASP A 105 -5.02 4.42 -15.57
CA ASP A 105 -4.60 3.15 -14.99
C ASP A 105 -3.09 2.94 -15.14
N TYR A 106 -2.28 3.87 -14.60
CA TYR A 106 -0.82 3.87 -14.70
C TYR A 106 -0.14 2.57 -14.20
N TRP A 107 -0.86 1.66 -13.54
CA TRP A 107 -0.36 0.32 -13.16
C TRP A 107 -0.48 -0.73 -14.27
N ALA A 108 -1.31 -0.50 -15.29
CA ALA A 108 -1.61 -1.47 -16.35
C ALA A 108 -0.45 -1.56 -17.37
N GLU A 109 -0.35 -2.71 -18.03
CA GLU A 109 0.55 -2.85 -19.20
C GLU A 109 -0.09 -2.24 -20.44
N ASP A 110 -1.38 -2.46 -20.59
CA ASP A 110 -2.28 -1.89 -21.61
C ASP A 110 -3.02 -0.66 -21.05
N ARG A 111 -2.25 0.35 -20.65
CA ARG A 111 -2.77 1.60 -20.08
C ARG A 111 -3.83 2.22 -21.00
N HIS A 112 -4.95 2.62 -20.42
CA HIS A 112 -6.14 3.13 -21.10
C HIS A 112 -5.91 4.51 -21.73
N MET A 113 -5.15 5.37 -21.03
CA MET A 113 -4.81 6.72 -21.48
C MET A 113 -3.41 7.08 -20.98
N TRP A 114 -2.70 7.95 -21.71
CA TRP A 114 -1.33 8.36 -21.39
C TRP A 114 -0.33 7.20 -21.53
N ASP A 115 -0.47 6.41 -22.60
CA ASP A 115 0.30 5.18 -22.85
C ASP A 115 1.79 5.46 -23.12
N GLU A 116 2.12 6.69 -23.51
CA GLU A 116 3.49 7.18 -23.64
C GLU A 116 4.22 7.35 -22.29
N LEU A 117 3.48 7.52 -21.19
CA LEU A 117 4.09 7.70 -19.87
C LEU A 117 4.56 6.35 -19.30
N PRO A 118 5.73 6.31 -18.63
CA PRO A 118 6.24 5.08 -18.02
C PRO A 118 5.22 4.42 -17.09
N ARG A 119 5.11 3.08 -17.17
CA ARG A 119 4.29 2.30 -16.25
C ARG A 119 4.69 2.58 -14.80
N GLY A 120 3.71 2.83 -13.96
CA GLY A 120 3.87 3.24 -12.56
C GLY A 120 3.95 4.75 -12.34
N LYS A 121 3.92 5.57 -13.40
CA LYS A 121 3.90 7.04 -13.31
C LYS A 121 2.47 7.58 -13.52
N PRO A 122 1.80 8.08 -12.48
CA PRO A 122 0.52 8.79 -12.63
C PRO A 122 0.67 9.98 -13.58
N GLN A 123 -0.34 10.23 -14.39
CA GLN A 123 -0.34 11.38 -15.27
C GLN A 123 -0.34 12.69 -14.47
N ALA A 124 -1.07 12.77 -13.36
CA ALA A 124 -1.08 13.96 -12.50
C ALA A 124 0.33 14.28 -11.95
N GLN A 125 1.14 13.26 -11.67
CA GLN A 125 2.55 13.47 -11.33
C GLN A 125 3.33 14.08 -12.50
N ALA A 126 3.16 13.54 -13.71
CA ALA A 126 3.83 14.06 -14.90
C ALA A 126 3.39 15.49 -15.23
N ALA A 127 2.10 15.81 -15.10
CA ALA A 127 1.56 17.15 -15.30
C ALA A 127 2.16 18.14 -14.30
N TYR A 128 2.16 17.78 -13.01
CA TYR A 128 2.69 18.66 -11.95
C TYR A 128 4.20 18.89 -12.02
N GLN A 129 4.99 17.89 -12.45
CA GLN A 129 6.46 17.94 -12.39
C GLN A 129 7.11 18.30 -13.71
N ASP A 130 6.51 17.89 -14.83
CA ASP A 130 7.12 17.91 -16.15
C ASP A 130 6.26 18.63 -17.19
N ASP A 131 5.21 19.35 -16.76
CA ASP A 131 4.29 20.10 -17.64
C ASP A 131 3.57 19.21 -18.67
N HIS A 132 3.46 17.91 -18.39
CA HIS A 132 2.77 16.97 -19.28
C HIS A 132 1.30 17.36 -19.46
N ASN A 133 0.80 17.34 -20.69
CA ASN A 133 -0.54 17.79 -21.05
C ASN A 133 -0.80 19.25 -20.60
N ASP A 134 0.19 20.14 -20.83
CA ASP A 134 0.15 21.56 -20.44
C ASP A 134 -0.08 21.79 -18.94
N GLY A 135 0.33 20.82 -18.11
CA GLY A 135 0.10 20.84 -16.67
C GLY A 135 -1.34 20.51 -16.24
N GLU A 136 -2.18 20.02 -17.16
CA GLU A 136 -3.61 19.77 -16.95
C GLU A 136 -3.95 18.27 -16.81
N ASP A 137 -5.05 17.98 -16.12
CA ASP A 137 -5.66 16.65 -16.07
C ASP A 137 -6.53 16.35 -17.30
N GLU A 138 -7.16 15.17 -17.34
CA GLU A 138 -8.01 14.73 -18.47
C GLU A 138 -9.22 15.64 -18.75
N PHE A 139 -9.54 16.57 -17.85
CA PHE A 139 -10.66 17.52 -17.97
C PHE A 139 -10.20 18.95 -18.27
N GLY A 140 -8.91 19.18 -18.48
CA GLY A 140 -8.34 20.51 -18.72
C GLY A 140 -8.24 21.37 -17.45
N ARG A 141 -8.17 20.75 -16.27
CA ARG A 141 -7.93 21.47 -15.01
C ARG A 141 -6.45 21.43 -14.70
N GLU A 142 -5.89 22.57 -14.31
CA GLU A 142 -4.51 22.67 -13.80
C GLU A 142 -4.31 21.70 -12.62
N VAL A 143 -3.33 20.81 -12.74
CA VAL A 143 -2.96 19.84 -11.71
C VAL A 143 -2.14 20.53 -10.63
N ARG A 144 -2.67 20.56 -9.40
CA ARG A 144 -2.06 21.32 -8.28
C ARG A 144 -1.19 20.49 -7.35
N ASN A 145 -1.18 19.17 -7.51
CA ASN A 145 -0.31 18.26 -6.78
C ASN A 145 -0.13 16.96 -7.59
N PRO A 146 0.93 16.17 -7.32
CA PRO A 146 1.24 14.98 -8.10
C PRO A 146 0.47 13.73 -7.62
N ALA A 147 -0.69 13.87 -6.99
CA ALA A 147 -1.39 12.76 -6.36
C ALA A 147 -1.76 11.67 -7.38
N GLY A 148 -1.50 10.42 -7.03
CA GLY A 148 -1.88 9.24 -7.83
C GLY A 148 -2.75 8.23 -7.08
N ILE A 149 -3.08 8.52 -5.82
CA ILE A 149 -3.94 7.72 -4.95
C ILE A 149 -4.52 8.62 -3.85
N ASP A 150 -5.81 8.52 -3.59
CA ASP A 150 -6.42 9.06 -2.37
C ASP A 150 -6.67 7.92 -1.38
N ILE A 151 -6.46 8.20 -0.09
CA ILE A 151 -6.59 7.23 1.00
C ILE A 151 -7.60 7.73 2.02
N ALA A 152 -8.55 6.87 2.36
CA ALA A 152 -9.57 7.18 3.35
C ALA A 152 -8.98 7.49 4.74
N ASP A 153 -9.67 8.37 5.47
CA ASP A 153 -9.19 9.01 6.70
C ASP A 153 -8.62 8.03 7.76
N GLY A 154 -9.24 6.87 7.96
CA GLY A 154 -8.80 5.90 8.96
C GLY A 154 -7.50 5.22 8.55
N ALA A 155 -7.42 4.78 7.30
CA ALA A 155 -6.20 4.21 6.76
C ALA A 155 -5.05 5.23 6.70
N PHE A 156 -5.35 6.48 6.35
CA PHE A 156 -4.36 7.56 6.27
C PHE A 156 -3.75 7.88 7.64
N TRP A 157 -4.59 8.20 8.64
CA TRP A 157 -4.11 8.60 9.97
C TRP A 157 -3.75 7.42 10.87
N ASP A 158 -4.64 6.44 11.01
CA ASP A 158 -4.48 5.36 11.99
C ASP A 158 -3.68 4.19 11.40
N GLY A 159 -3.86 3.91 10.12
CA GLY A 159 -3.15 2.85 9.42
C GLY A 159 -1.70 3.20 9.11
N LEU A 160 -1.48 4.27 8.35
CA LEU A 160 -0.16 4.68 7.88
C LEU A 160 0.57 5.62 8.84
N GLY A 161 -0.15 6.29 9.75
CA GLY A 161 0.44 7.30 10.64
C GLY A 161 0.79 8.60 9.92
N LEU A 162 0.17 8.87 8.76
CA LEU A 162 0.41 10.10 8.00
C LEU A 162 -0.24 11.29 8.70
N THR A 163 0.50 12.40 8.79
CA THR A 163 -0.03 13.69 9.29
C THR A 163 -0.25 14.69 8.17
N ASP A 164 0.33 14.43 7.00
CA ASP A 164 0.20 15.22 5.77
C ASP A 164 0.39 14.27 4.57
N ASN A 165 0.15 14.77 3.37
CA ASN A 165 0.38 14.07 2.11
C ASN A 165 1.84 13.62 2.02
N ALA A 166 2.07 12.45 1.43
CA ALA A 166 3.41 11.87 1.40
C ALA A 166 3.58 10.92 0.22
N TRP A 167 4.85 10.68 -0.12
CA TRP A 167 5.21 9.56 -0.98
C TRP A 167 5.06 8.23 -0.22
N VAL A 168 4.45 7.26 -0.90
CA VAL A 168 4.21 5.91 -0.40
C VAL A 168 4.61 4.89 -1.46
N HIS A 169 4.84 3.65 -1.04
CA HIS A 169 4.99 2.53 -1.95
C HIS A 169 3.66 1.78 -2.08
N VAL A 170 3.11 1.76 -3.28
CA VAL A 170 1.84 1.09 -3.59
C VAL A 170 2.12 -0.19 -4.35
N THR A 171 1.63 -1.32 -3.84
CA THR A 171 1.61 -2.61 -4.52
C THR A 171 0.22 -2.89 -5.05
N TYR A 172 0.07 -3.14 -6.34
CA TYR A 172 -1.21 -3.44 -7.00
C TYR A 172 -1.46 -4.95 -6.97
N LEU A 173 -2.16 -5.45 -5.96
CA LEU A 173 -2.12 -6.87 -5.58
C LEU A 173 -2.71 -7.81 -6.65
N TRP A 174 -3.58 -7.31 -7.53
CA TRP A 174 -4.17 -8.05 -8.64
C TRP A 174 -3.22 -8.25 -9.83
N THR A 175 -2.10 -7.51 -9.88
CA THR A 175 -1.08 -7.68 -10.94
C THR A 175 -0.16 -8.86 -10.63
N GLY A 176 -0.20 -9.37 -9.40
CA GLY A 176 0.60 -10.49 -8.94
C GLY A 176 -0.20 -11.77 -8.76
N ALA A 177 0.47 -12.91 -8.90
CA ALA A 177 -0.09 -14.22 -8.59
C ALA A 177 0.04 -14.60 -7.10
N GLY A 178 -0.42 -15.81 -6.76
CA GLY A 178 -0.25 -16.46 -5.47
C GLY A 178 -1.50 -16.40 -4.59
N ASP A 179 -1.49 -17.20 -3.52
CA ASP A 179 -2.63 -17.33 -2.61
C ASP A 179 -3.10 -15.96 -2.09
N ARG A 180 -4.43 -15.81 -2.05
CA ARG A 180 -5.10 -14.62 -1.55
C ARG A 180 -6.12 -15.00 -0.48
N GLY A 181 -6.36 -14.06 0.41
CA GLY A 181 -7.49 -14.09 1.32
C GLY A 181 -8.16 -12.74 1.34
N GLU A 182 -9.44 -12.72 1.65
CA GLU A 182 -10.25 -11.51 1.77
C GLU A 182 -10.56 -11.25 3.24
N VAL A 183 -10.40 -10.00 3.65
CA VAL A 183 -10.81 -9.54 4.98
C VAL A 183 -12.34 -9.53 5.04
N ASP A 184 -12.87 -10.11 6.10
CA ASP A 184 -14.27 -10.05 6.46
C ASP A 184 -14.31 -9.66 7.93
N THR A 185 -14.71 -8.43 8.22
CA THR A 185 -14.72 -7.83 9.57
C THR A 185 -16.05 -7.16 9.90
N ASP A 186 -17.09 -7.39 9.10
CA ASP A 186 -18.42 -6.77 9.23
C ASP A 186 -18.34 -5.23 9.24
N GLY A 187 -17.54 -4.67 8.32
CA GLY A 187 -17.38 -3.23 8.14
C GLY A 187 -16.31 -2.54 9.01
N GLU A 188 -15.70 -3.23 9.97
CA GLU A 188 -14.54 -2.71 10.71
C GLU A 188 -13.23 -2.96 9.96
N TRP A 189 -12.10 -2.44 10.45
CA TRP A 189 -10.78 -2.75 9.86
C TRP A 189 -10.02 -3.81 10.68
N LEU A 190 -9.22 -4.62 9.98
CA LEU A 190 -8.39 -5.67 10.57
C LEU A 190 -7.00 -5.16 10.93
N ARG A 191 -6.54 -5.47 12.14
CA ARG A 191 -5.21 -5.06 12.62
C ARG A 191 -4.10 -5.91 11.99
N VAL A 192 -3.10 -5.24 11.42
CA VAL A 192 -1.86 -5.88 10.94
C VAL A 192 -0.79 -5.78 12.03
N ARG A 193 -0.20 -6.92 12.40
CA ARG A 193 0.64 -7.08 13.59
C ARG A 193 2.05 -7.54 13.23
N SER A 194 3.03 -7.18 14.05
CA SER A 194 4.45 -7.58 13.89
C SER A 194 4.77 -9.04 14.24
N ALA A 195 3.84 -9.76 14.86
CA ALA A 195 3.96 -11.16 15.24
C ALA A 195 2.56 -11.79 15.33
N PRO A 196 2.42 -13.13 15.31
CA PRO A 196 1.13 -13.82 15.39
C PRO A 196 0.57 -13.82 16.83
N ARG A 197 0.35 -12.63 17.40
CA ARG A 197 -0.16 -12.43 18.75
C ARG A 197 -0.93 -11.10 18.84
N VAL A 198 -2.02 -11.08 19.59
CA VAL A 198 -2.93 -9.93 19.65
C VAL A 198 -2.30 -8.70 20.28
N LYS A 199 -1.30 -8.90 21.15
CA LYS A 199 -0.54 -7.83 21.81
C LYS A 199 0.73 -7.39 21.07
N ALA A 200 1.01 -7.93 19.88
CA ALA A 200 2.17 -7.48 19.10
C ALA A 200 1.98 -6.01 18.66
N SER A 201 3.09 -5.31 18.43
CA SER A 201 3.05 -3.95 17.89
C SER A 201 2.26 -3.89 16.59
N LEU A 202 1.42 -2.88 16.47
CA LEU A 202 0.61 -2.60 15.29
C LEU A 202 1.53 -2.10 14.16
N ARG A 203 1.36 -2.67 12.96
CA ARG A 203 2.10 -2.33 11.74
C ARG A 203 1.18 -1.79 10.63
N GLY A 204 0.01 -1.28 11.03
CA GLY A 204 -1.04 -0.77 10.15
C GLY A 204 -2.31 -1.62 10.23
N GLY A 205 -3.02 -1.76 9.12
CA GLY A 205 -4.33 -2.43 9.10
C GLY A 205 -4.81 -2.81 7.70
N ALA A 206 -5.98 -3.42 7.62
CA ALA A 206 -6.63 -3.75 6.36
C ALA A 206 -8.10 -3.36 6.43
N GLY A 207 -8.62 -2.71 5.39
CA GLY A 207 -10.05 -2.45 5.28
C GLY A 207 -10.86 -3.75 5.15
N ASP A 208 -12.13 -3.69 5.51
CA ASP A 208 -13.07 -4.76 5.17
C ASP A 208 -13.08 -5.00 3.65
N TYR A 209 -13.29 -6.24 3.21
CA TYR A 209 -13.15 -6.69 1.82
C TYR A 209 -11.75 -6.58 1.21
N ALA A 210 -10.75 -5.97 1.88
CA ALA A 210 -9.40 -5.92 1.33
C ALA A 210 -8.87 -7.33 1.06
N ARG A 211 -8.36 -7.57 -0.14
CA ARG A 211 -7.64 -8.80 -0.48
C ARG A 211 -6.18 -8.68 -0.08
N LEU A 212 -5.70 -9.72 0.60
CA LEU A 212 -4.37 -9.83 1.17
C LEU A 212 -3.61 -10.97 0.47
N PRO A 213 -2.31 -10.82 0.19
CA PRO A 213 -1.47 -11.96 -0.13
C PRO A 213 -1.33 -12.87 1.09
N ILE A 214 -1.40 -14.19 0.90
CA ILE A 214 -1.18 -15.15 1.97
C ILE A 214 0.11 -15.92 1.68
N ARG A 215 1.22 -15.55 2.33
CA ARG A 215 2.52 -16.17 2.06
C ARG A 215 2.68 -17.53 2.74
N CYS A 216 2.17 -17.64 3.97
CA CYS A 216 2.13 -18.86 4.76
C CYS A 216 1.24 -18.64 5.99
N GLN A 217 0.90 -19.71 6.70
CA GLN A 217 0.18 -19.70 7.97
C GLN A 217 1.04 -20.19 9.13
N VAL A 218 0.90 -19.53 10.28
CA VAL A 218 1.62 -19.84 11.51
C VAL A 218 0.66 -19.88 12.69
N ARG A 219 0.95 -20.68 13.72
CA ARG A 219 0.19 -20.68 14.97
C ARG A 219 0.59 -19.50 15.85
N GLY A 220 -0.37 -18.99 16.60
CA GLY A 220 -0.24 -17.83 17.46
C GLY A 220 -1.30 -17.78 18.55
N ASP A 221 -1.65 -16.58 18.99
CA ASP A 221 -2.77 -16.39 19.92
C ASP A 221 -4.08 -16.87 19.29
N LYS A 222 -4.95 -17.52 20.10
CA LYS A 222 -6.30 -17.89 19.69
C LYS A 222 -7.19 -16.64 19.63
N VAL A 223 -7.84 -16.43 18.50
CA VAL A 223 -8.71 -15.28 18.21
C VAL A 223 -10.07 -15.77 17.76
N GLU A 224 -11.12 -15.13 18.26
CA GLU A 224 -12.49 -15.25 17.77
C GLU A 224 -12.77 -14.07 16.83
N GLY A 225 -13.12 -14.39 15.59
CA GLY A 225 -13.42 -13.41 14.56
C GLY A 225 -14.68 -13.79 13.79
N THR A 226 -15.15 -12.85 12.97
CA THR A 226 -16.36 -12.95 12.14
C THR A 226 -16.39 -14.18 11.23
N VAL A 227 -15.23 -14.66 10.78
CA VAL A 227 -15.14 -15.83 9.90
C VAL A 227 -15.03 -17.13 10.70
N ARG A 228 -14.25 -17.14 11.78
CA ARG A 228 -13.97 -18.33 12.60
C ARG A 228 -13.25 -18.01 13.89
N THR A 229 -13.27 -18.95 14.83
CA THR A 229 -12.36 -18.98 15.98
C THR A 229 -11.16 -19.88 15.69
N THR A 230 -9.94 -19.36 15.75
CA THR A 230 -8.71 -20.10 15.37
C THR A 230 -7.46 -19.54 16.04
N ASP A 231 -6.41 -20.36 16.14
CA ASP A 231 -5.04 -19.96 16.53
C ASP A 231 -4.12 -19.72 15.32
N LEU A 232 -4.67 -19.80 14.09
CA LEU A 232 -3.92 -19.55 12.88
C LEU A 232 -3.82 -18.05 12.58
N TRP A 233 -2.64 -17.66 12.09
CA TRP A 233 -2.32 -16.32 11.63
C TRP A 233 -1.73 -16.40 10.23
N ASN A 234 -2.15 -15.49 9.34
CA ASN A 234 -1.62 -15.40 7.99
C ASN A 234 -0.43 -14.44 7.98
N ARG A 235 0.71 -14.84 7.42
CA ARG A 235 1.80 -13.91 7.08
C ARG A 235 1.47 -13.23 5.75
N VAL A 236 1.19 -11.93 5.79
CA VAL A 236 0.68 -11.16 4.64
C VAL A 236 1.73 -10.22 4.01
N GLY A 237 2.96 -10.34 4.45
CA GLY A 237 4.09 -9.55 4.00
C GLY A 237 5.30 -9.86 4.86
N ASP A 238 6.36 -9.06 4.72
CA ASP A 238 7.58 -9.31 5.46
C ASP A 238 7.47 -8.87 6.92
N GLY A 239 7.42 -9.87 7.81
CA GLY A 239 7.28 -9.67 9.26
C GLY A 239 5.91 -9.14 9.71
N ILE A 240 4.89 -9.21 8.85
CA ILE A 240 3.54 -8.73 9.18
C ILE A 240 2.49 -9.84 9.06
N TYR A 241 1.57 -9.84 10.03
CA TYR A 241 0.62 -10.91 10.26
C TYR A 241 -0.78 -10.36 10.52
N VAL A 242 -1.79 -11.08 10.07
CA VAL A 242 -3.20 -10.86 10.45
C VAL A 242 -3.78 -12.16 11.01
N SER A 243 -4.74 -12.05 11.93
CA SER A 243 -5.42 -13.24 12.42
C SER A 243 -6.25 -13.87 11.31
N HIS A 244 -6.15 -15.20 11.16
CA HIS A 244 -6.95 -15.93 10.19
C HIS A 244 -8.44 -16.00 10.57
N ALA A 245 -8.77 -15.60 11.81
CA ALA A 245 -10.14 -15.49 12.31
C ALA A 245 -11.03 -14.52 11.50
N TYR A 246 -10.43 -13.60 10.76
CA TYR A 246 -11.10 -12.56 9.97
C TYR A 246 -10.80 -12.65 8.47
N VAL A 247 -10.26 -13.78 7.99
CA VAL A 247 -9.83 -13.91 6.59
C VAL A 247 -10.45 -15.14 5.94
N ARG A 248 -11.20 -14.92 4.87
CA ARG A 248 -11.68 -15.98 3.96
C ARG A 248 -10.59 -16.27 2.93
N LEU A 249 -10.20 -17.53 2.75
CA LEU A 249 -9.27 -17.90 1.68
C LEU A 249 -10.03 -17.94 0.36
N LEU A 250 -9.41 -17.41 -0.69
CA LEU A 250 -10.00 -17.35 -2.02
C LEU A 250 -9.51 -18.52 -2.88
N ASP A 251 -10.26 -18.86 -3.92
CA ASP A 251 -9.87 -19.82 -4.97
C ASP A 251 -9.39 -21.19 -4.47
N GLY A 252 -9.89 -21.62 -3.31
CA GLY A 252 -9.47 -22.87 -2.67
C GLY A 252 -8.01 -22.88 -2.21
N ALA A 253 -7.41 -21.70 -2.00
CA ALA A 253 -6.03 -21.55 -1.55
C ALA A 253 -5.72 -22.44 -0.33
N LYS A 254 -4.53 -23.05 -0.35
CA LYS A 254 -4.02 -23.92 0.72
C LYS A 254 -2.65 -23.41 1.16
N PRO A 255 -2.60 -22.30 1.93
CA PRO A 255 -1.36 -21.71 2.35
C PRO A 255 -0.47 -22.72 3.07
N ARG A 256 0.80 -22.77 2.67
CA ARG A 256 1.80 -23.58 3.36
C ARG A 256 1.99 -23.09 4.80
N LYS A 257 2.56 -23.95 5.64
CA LYS A 257 3.01 -23.56 6.98
C LYS A 257 4.23 -22.63 6.90
N CYS A 258 4.31 -21.66 7.81
CA CYS A 258 5.56 -21.02 8.20
C CYS A 258 6.29 -21.96 9.21
#